data_AF-A0A2K6P6X2-F1
#
_entry.id   AF-A0A2K6P6X2-F1
#
_cell.length_a   1.000
_cell.length_b   1.000
_cell.length_c   1.000
_cell.angle_alpha   90.00
_cell.angle_beta   90.00
_cell.angle_gamma   90.00
#
_symmetry.space_group_name_H-M   'P 1'
#
loop_
_entity.id
_entity.type
_entity.pdbx_description
1 polymer ?
#
loop_
_entity_poly.entity_id
_entity_poly.type
_entity_poly.pdbx_seq_one_letter_code
_entity_poly.pdbx_strand_id
1 'polypeptide(L)' 'MAAATGDPGLSKLQFAPFSSALDVGFWHELTQKKLNEYRLDEAPKDIKGYYYNGDSAGLPARLTLEFSAFDIYGEL' A
#
# COMPACT_ATOMS: atom_id res chain seq x y z
N MET A 1 -15.01 -40.52 7.80
CA MET A 1 -14.07 -39.49 7.35
C MET A 1 -13.56 -38.78 8.59
N ALA A 2 -12.34 -39.10 9.03
CA ALA A 2 -11.76 -38.66 10.30
C ALA A 2 -11.37 -37.19 10.25
N ALA A 3 -11.70 -36.44 11.31
CA ALA A 3 -11.20 -35.08 11.53
C ALA A 3 -9.69 -35.14 11.81
N ALA A 4 -8.91 -34.38 11.05
CA ALA A 4 -7.47 -34.23 11.29
C ALA A 4 -7.25 -33.55 12.65
N THR A 5 -6.77 -34.31 13.62
CA THR A 5 -6.17 -33.80 14.85
C THR A 5 -4.90 -33.04 14.46
N GLY A 6 -4.94 -31.71 14.50
CA GLY A 6 -3.79 -30.86 14.19
C GLY A 6 -2.68 -31.04 15.23
N ASP A 7 -1.48 -31.30 14.74
CA ASP A 7 -0.24 -31.40 15.52
C ASP A 7 0.05 -30.05 16.23
N PRO A 8 0.27 -30.00 17.55
CA PRO A 8 0.54 -28.75 18.27
C PRO A 8 1.86 -28.05 17.86
N GLY A 9 2.67 -28.68 17.00
CA GLY A 9 3.91 -28.13 16.45
C GLY A 9 3.80 -27.50 15.06
N LEU A 10 2.65 -27.61 14.37
CA LEU A 10 2.47 -26.98 13.06
C LEU A 10 1.87 -25.59 13.22
N SER A 11 2.70 -24.55 13.13
CA SER A 11 2.22 -23.18 13.00
C SER A 11 1.37 -23.08 11.74
N LYS A 12 0.09 -22.73 11.91
CA LYS A 12 -0.81 -22.45 10.79
C LYS A 12 -0.20 -21.34 9.95
N LEU A 13 -0.21 -21.50 8.62
CA LEU A 13 0.22 -20.45 7.70
C LEU A 13 -0.51 -19.14 8.01
N GLN A 14 0.24 -18.04 8.09
CA GLN A 14 -0.29 -16.70 8.34
C GLN A 14 0.10 -15.75 7.21
N PHE A 15 -0.72 -14.72 7.01
CA PHE A 15 -0.46 -13.65 6.06
C PHE A 15 -0.17 -12.37 6.84
N ALA A 16 0.77 -11.56 6.36
CA ALA A 16 1.11 -10.26 6.94
C ALA A 16 0.66 -9.14 5.98
N PRO A 17 -0.09 -8.14 6.45
CA PRO A 17 -0.41 -6.96 5.65
C PRO A 17 0.82 -6.05 5.51
N PHE A 18 0.78 -5.16 4.52
CA PHE A 18 1.68 -4.01 4.48
C PHE A 18 1.10 -2.84 5.27
N SER A 19 1.96 -1.88 5.63
CA SER A 19 1.61 -0.59 6.20
C SER A 19 1.88 0.52 5.19
N SER A 20 0.90 1.40 4.97
CA SER A 20 1.06 2.54 4.06
C SER A 20 1.82 3.68 4.76
N ALA A 21 2.82 4.23 4.08
CA ALA A 21 3.57 5.39 4.52
C ALA A 21 3.39 6.52 3.49
N LEU A 22 2.79 7.63 3.91
CA LEU A 22 2.53 8.78 3.06
C LEU A 22 3.61 9.84 3.29
N ASP A 23 4.31 10.23 2.23
CA ASP A 23 5.27 11.33 2.27
C ASP A 23 4.55 12.70 2.24
N VAL A 24 5.24 13.75 2.70
CA VAL A 24 4.72 15.13 2.63
C VAL A 24 4.43 15.55 1.19
N GLY A 25 5.27 15.13 0.23
CA GLY A 25 5.07 15.39 -1.19
C GLY A 25 3.78 14.81 -1.75
N PHE A 26 3.31 13.66 -1.22
CA PHE A 26 2.01 13.09 -1.60
C PHE A 26 0.85 14.05 -1.29
N TRP A 27 0.84 14.62 -0.08
CA TRP A 27 -0.22 15.53 0.36
C TRP A 27 -0.24 16.84 -0.44
N HIS A 28 0.95 17.37 -0.76
CA HIS A 28 1.06 18.56 -1.60
C HIS A 28 0.49 18.31 -2.99
N GLU A 29 0.88 17.20 -3.64
CA GLU A 29 0.40 16.84 -4.97
C GLU A 29 -1.12 16.59 -4.96
N LEU A 30 -1.63 15.83 -3.97
CA LEU A 30 -3.06 15.59 -3.80
C LEU A 30 -3.86 16.89 -3.67
N THR A 31 -3.34 17.87 -2.93
CA THR A 31 -4.00 19.16 -2.75
C THR A 31 -4.06 19.94 -4.06
N GLN A 32 -2.97 19.98 -4.82
CA GLN A 32 -2.94 20.64 -6.13
C GLN A 32 -3.91 19.96 -7.11
N LYS A 33 -3.90 18.64 -7.21
CA LYS A 33 -4.82 17.89 -8.07
C LYS A 33 -6.28 18.06 -7.65
N LYS A 34 -6.57 18.06 -6.35
CA LYS A 34 -7.92 18.28 -5.84
C LYS A 34 -8.47 19.64 -6.24
N LEU A 35 -7.68 20.70 -6.14
CA LEU A 35 -8.12 22.06 -6.47
C LEU A 35 -8.24 22.28 -7.99
N ASN A 36 -7.27 21.78 -8.76
CA ASN A 36 -7.13 22.17 -10.17
C ASN A 36 -7.81 21.18 -11.13
N GLU A 37 -7.72 19.88 -10.85
CA GLU A 37 -8.16 18.80 -11.74
C GLU A 37 -9.47 18.16 -11.26
N TYR A 38 -9.50 17.64 -10.03
CA TYR A 38 -10.62 16.82 -9.53
C TYR A 38 -11.83 17.67 -9.12
N ARG A 39 -11.60 18.83 -8.49
CA ARG A 39 -12.65 19.75 -8.03
C ARG A 39 -13.65 19.06 -7.09
N LEU A 40 -14.88 18.82 -7.56
CA LEU A 40 -15.96 18.16 -6.82
C LEU A 40 -16.10 16.67 -7.20
N ASP A 41 -15.21 16.15 -8.04
CA ASP A 41 -15.20 14.74 -8.39
C ASP A 41 -14.69 13.90 -7.22
N GLU A 42 -15.55 12.99 -6.75
CA GLU A 42 -15.27 12.04 -5.67
C GLU A 42 -15.01 10.62 -6.20
N ALA A 43 -14.94 10.44 -7.52
CA ALA A 43 -14.64 9.14 -8.11
C ALA A 43 -13.25 8.63 -7.66
N PRO A 44 -13.09 7.30 -7.47
CA PRO A 44 -11.79 6.70 -7.16
C PRO A 44 -10.72 7.10 -8.18
N LYS A 45 -9.51 7.37 -7.69
CA LYS A 45 -8.34 7.66 -8.51
C LYS A 45 -7.31 6.57 -8.26
N ASP A 46 -6.82 5.99 -9.34
CA ASP A 46 -5.72 5.04 -9.26
C ASP A 46 -4.46 5.78 -8.78
N ILE A 47 -3.60 5.07 -8.04
CA ILE A 47 -2.30 5.58 -7.58
C ILE A 47 -1.28 4.45 -7.60
N LYS A 48 0.01 4.80 -7.70
CA LYS A 48 1.14 3.88 -7.58
C LYS A 48 2.00 4.23 -6.37
N GLY A 49 2.79 3.26 -5.91
CA GLY A 49 3.73 3.44 -4.80
C GLY A 49 4.83 2.40 -4.83
N TYR A 50 5.78 2.55 -3.92
CA TYR A 50 6.93 1.66 -3.80
C TYR A 50 6.73 0.68 -2.65
N TYR A 51 6.78 -0.61 -2.97
CA TYR A 51 6.73 -1.67 -1.96
C TYR A 51 8.14 -2.01 -1.47
N TYR A 52 8.29 -2.14 -0.16
CA TYR A 52 9.54 -2.50 0.50
C TYR A 52 9.32 -3.53 1.61
N ASN A 53 10.08 -4.62 1.58
CA ASN A 53 10.02 -5.71 2.56
C ASN A 53 11.38 -6.08 3.16
N GLY A 54 12.38 -5.19 3.08
CA GLY A 54 13.73 -5.41 3.62
C GLY A 54 13.89 -5.09 5.11
N ASP A 55 12.80 -4.76 5.81
CA ASP A 55 12.81 -4.50 7.25
C ASP A 55 13.02 -5.78 8.08
N SER A 56 13.38 -5.62 9.36
CA SER A 56 13.56 -6.73 10.29
C SER A 56 12.33 -7.63 10.39
N ALA A 57 12.56 -8.93 10.60
CA ALA A 57 11.49 -9.91 10.80
C ALA A 57 10.50 -9.48 11.90
N GLY A 58 9.21 -9.57 11.62
CA GLY A 58 8.13 -9.16 12.53
C GLY A 58 7.61 -7.74 12.30
N LEU A 59 8.27 -6.94 11.47
CA LEU A 59 7.73 -5.66 11.01
C LEU A 59 6.90 -5.85 9.73
N PRO A 60 5.79 -5.11 9.56
CA PRO A 60 5.01 -5.16 8.33
C PRO A 60 5.83 -4.55 7.18
N ALA A 61 5.69 -5.11 5.98
CA ALA A 61 6.21 -4.49 4.78
C ALA A 61 5.60 -3.10 4.56
N ARG A 62 6.28 -2.22 3.84
CA ARG A 62 5.87 -0.82 3.66
C ARG A 62 5.44 -0.57 2.23
N LEU A 63 4.34 0.17 2.06
CA LEU A 63 3.95 0.78 0.79
C LEU A 63 4.12 2.29 0.93
N THR A 64 5.15 2.84 0.31
CA THR A 64 5.43 4.28 0.35
C THR A 64 4.74 4.98 -0.82
N LEU A 65 4.00 6.04 -0.52
CA LEU A 65 3.35 6.91 -1.51
C LEU A 65 3.99 8.29 -1.45
N GLU A 66 4.45 8.76 -2.61
CA GLU A 66 5.17 10.03 -2.78
C GLU A 66 4.46 10.94 -3.78
N PHE A 67 5.07 12.07 -4.15
CA PHE A 67 4.51 12.98 -5.16
C PHE A 67 4.24 12.29 -6.50
N SER A 68 5.04 11.29 -6.87
CA SER A 68 4.89 10.51 -8.11
C SER A 68 3.74 9.49 -8.08
N ALA A 69 3.00 9.39 -6.97
CA ALA A 69 1.94 8.40 -6.81
C ALA A 69 0.80 8.55 -7.82
N PHE A 70 0.59 9.77 -8.35
CA PHE A 70 -0.47 10.07 -9.32
C PHE A 70 -0.03 9.93 -10.78
N ASP A 71 1.26 9.72 -11.05
CA ASP A 71 1.80 9.56 -12.40
C ASP A 71 1.78 8.08 -12.82
N ILE A 72 0.60 7.55 -13.16
CA ILE A 72 0.43 6.11 -13.42
C ILE A 72 1.02 5.68 -14.76
N TYR A 73 1.13 6.61 -15.71
CA TYR A 73 1.52 6.35 -17.09
C TYR A 73 2.89 6.92 -17.46
N GLY A 74 3.72 7.27 -16.48
CA GLY A 74 5.04 7.86 -16.71
C GLY A 74 5.81 7.18 -17.86
N GLU A 75 6.39 8.01 -18.74
CA GLU A 75 7.06 7.58 -19.98
C GLU A 75 8.06 6.45 -19.69
N LEU A 76 7.96 5.37 -20.49
CA LEU A 76 8.85 4.21 -20.49
C LEU A 76 10.30 4.59 -20.86
#